data_AF-A0A1C5R718-F1
#
_entry.id   AF-A0A1C5R718-F1
#
_cell.length_a   1.000
_cell.length_b   1.000
_cell.length_c   1.000
_cell.angle_alpha   90.00
_cell.angle_beta   90.00
_cell.angle_gamma   90.00
#
_symmetry.space_group_name_H-M   'P 1'
#
loop_
_entity.id
_entity.type
_entity.pdbx_description
1 polymer ?
#
loop_
_entity_poly.entity_id
_entity_poly.type
_entity_poly.pdbx_seq_one_letter_code
_entity_poly.pdbx_strand_id
1 'polypeptide(L)' 'MYIPLKPLFSRHKGIGVQFTDEPTGNLDYQTGQEIMKLICASRELYRQTIVMVTHDMDSANYADRIMYMEDGALR' A
#
# COMPACT_ATOMS: atom_id res chain seq x y z
N MET A 1 20.43 -4.84 7.40
CA MET A 1 19.67 -3.99 8.35
C MET A 1 18.35 -4.69 8.63
N TYR A 2 18.20 -5.31 9.80
CA TYR A 2 16.99 -6.05 10.18
C TYR A 2 16.15 -5.14 11.06
N ILE A 3 15.03 -4.66 10.55
CA ILE A 3 14.03 -3.97 11.36
C ILE A 3 13.10 -5.07 11.89
N PRO A 4 13.08 -5.35 13.20
CA PRO A 4 12.13 -6.30 13.75
C PRO A 4 10.75 -5.69 13.63
N LEU A 5 10.04 -6.04 12.56
CA LEU A 5 8.63 -5.69 12.42
C LEU A 5 7.91 -6.37 13.57
N LYS A 6 7.26 -5.58 14.41
CA LYS A 6 6.17 -6.08 15.25
C LYS A 6 5.16 -6.84 14.33
N PRO A 7 4.31 -7.75 14.84
CA PRO A 7 3.35 -8.50 14.03
C PRO A 7 2.71 -7.62 12.96
N LEU A 8 2.43 -8.13 11.76
CA LEU A 8 1.98 -7.35 10.59
C LEU A 8 0.83 -6.35 10.89
N PHE A 9 0.08 -6.59 11.97
CA PHE A 9 -1.03 -5.77 12.48
C PHE A 9 -0.74 -5.04 13.80
N SER A 10 0.52 -4.87 14.18
CA SER A 10 0.89 -4.24 15.45
C SER A 10 0.60 -2.76 15.39
N ARG A 11 -0.42 -2.36 16.14
CA ARG A 11 -0.88 -0.98 16.22
C ARG A 11 0.00 -0.22 17.19
N HIS A 12 0.56 0.91 16.77
CA HIS A 12 1.17 1.87 17.68
C HIS A 12 0.14 2.96 17.99
N LYS A 13 -0.26 3.13 19.27
CA LYS A 13 -1.33 4.06 19.69
C LYS A 13 -2.68 3.85 18.97
N GLY A 14 -2.98 2.62 18.54
CA GLY A 14 -4.23 2.31 17.85
C GLY A 14 -4.24 2.63 16.36
N ILE A 15 -3.12 3.01 15.74
CA ILE A 15 -2.98 3.20 14.29
C ILE A 15 -2.02 2.14 13.75
N GLY A 16 -2.41 1.47 12.67
CA GLY A 16 -1.58 0.49 11.94
C GLY A 16 -1.06 1.09 10.62
N VAL A 17 0.13 0.68 10.19
CA VAL A 17 0.68 1.05 8.89
C VAL A 17 0.94 -0.22 8.09
N GLN A 18 0.41 -0.28 6.88
CA GLN A 18 0.62 -1.37 5.93
C GLN A 18 1.56 -0.88 4.82
N PHE A 19 2.65 -1.60 4.61
CA PHE A 19 3.55 -1.40 3.47
C PHE A 19 3.24 -2.46 2.43
N THR A 20 2.93 -2.03 1.21
CA THR A 20 2.48 -2.91 0.13
C THR A 20 3.32 -2.65 -1.11
N ASP A 21 4.27 -3.54 -1.38
CA ASP A 21 5.14 -3.46 -2.55
C ASP A 21 4.50 -4.22 -3.72
N GLU A 22 4.14 -3.50 -4.78
CA GLU A 22 3.49 -3.99 -6.00
C GLU A 22 2.35 -5.01 -5.76
N PRO A 23 1.25 -4.62 -5.07
CA PRO A 23 0.21 -5.58 -4.62
C PRO A 23 -0.46 -6.40 -5.72
N THR A 24 -0.45 -5.88 -6.94
CA THR A 24 -1.18 -6.40 -8.09
C THR A 24 -0.29 -6.88 -9.22
N GLY A 25 1.05 -6.79 -9.08
CA GLY A 25 2.00 -6.97 -10.19
C GLY A 25 1.99 -8.34 -10.86
N ASN A 26 1.46 -9.38 -10.20
CA ASN A 26 1.35 -10.74 -10.75
C ASN A 26 -0.10 -11.19 -10.97
N LEU A 27 -1.05 -10.25 -11.02
CA LEU A 27 -2.47 -10.54 -11.18
C LEU A 27 -2.93 -10.06 -12.56
N ASP A 28 -3.98 -10.69 -13.08
CA ASP A 28 -4.70 -10.13 -14.22
C ASP A 28 -5.44 -8.86 -13.79
N TYR A 29 -5.83 -8.05 -14.77
CA TYR A 29 -6.44 -6.74 -14.54
C TYR A 29 -7.69 -6.81 -13.64
N GLN A 30 -8.57 -7.80 -13.86
CA GLN A 30 -9.82 -7.88 -13.08
C GLN A 30 -9.53 -8.24 -11.64
N THR A 31 -8.70 -9.26 -11.41
CA THR A 31 -8.30 -9.66 -10.06
C THR A 31 -7.53 -8.54 -9.34
N GLY A 32 -6.67 -7.80 -10.06
CA GLY A 32 -5.94 -6.65 -9.51
C GLY A 32 -6.87 -5.54 -9.00
N GLN A 33 -7.91 -5.21 -9.77
CA GLN A 33 -8.92 -4.22 -9.36
C GLN A 33 -9.71 -4.66 -8.12
N GLU A 34 -10.01 -5.94 -7.98
CA GLU A 34 -10.67 -6.48 -6.78
C GLU A 34 -9.76 -6.40 -5.55
N ILE A 35 -8.48 -6.74 -5.69
CA ILE A 35 -7.48 -6.60 -4.62
C ILE A 35 -7.36 -5.14 -4.18
N MET A 36 -7.29 -4.18 -5.12
CA MET A 36 -7.22 -2.76 -4.78
C MET A 36 -8.44 -2.29 -3.97
N LYS A 37 -9.65 -2.75 -4.33
CA LYS A 37 -10.87 -2.45 -3.57
C LYS A 37 -10.80 -3.01 -2.14
N LEU A 38 -10.28 -4.22 -1.96
CA LEU A 38 -10.10 -4.82 -0.63
C LEU A 38 -9.08 -4.06 0.21
N ILE A 39 -7.98 -3.62 -0.40
CA ILE A 39 -6.97 -2.78 0.25
C ILE A 39 -7.60 -1.46 0.72
N CYS A 40 -8.37 -0.78 -0.13
CA CYS A 40 -9.08 0.44 0.24
C CYS A 40 -10.14 0.21 1.35
N ALA A 41 -10.91 -0.88 1.28
CA ALA A 41 -11.87 -1.22 2.33
C ALA A 41 -11.17 -1.48 3.67
N SER A 42 -10.00 -2.12 3.66
CA SER A 42 -9.23 -2.38 4.88
C SER A 42 -8.71 -1.10 5.55
N ARG A 43 -8.32 -0.08 4.76
CA ARG A 43 -7.95 1.26 5.24
C ARG A 43 -9.07 1.84 6.10
N GLU A 44 -10.29 1.80 5.59
CA GLU A 44 -11.47 2.35 6.26
C GLU A 44 -11.84 1.56 7.52
N LEU A 45 -11.94 0.23 7.39
CA LEU A 45 -12.36 -0.66 8.46
C LEU A 45 -11.40 -0.63 9.65
N TYR A 46 -10.10 -0.66 9.38
CA TYR A 46 -9.07 -0.76 10.43
C TYR A 46 -8.43 0.57 10.79
N ARG A 47 -8.78 1.65 10.07
CA ARG A 47 -8.16 2.99 10.19
C ARG A 47 -6.64 2.92 10.07
N GLN A 48 -6.18 2.22 9.04
CA GLN A 48 -4.75 2.03 8.79
C GLN A 48 -4.25 2.99 7.70
N THR A 49 -2.98 3.40 7.83
CA THR A 49 -2.27 4.10 6.77
C THR A 49 -1.67 3.07 5.82
N ILE A 50 -1.79 3.30 4.52
CA ILE A 50 -1.25 2.41 3.50
C ILE A 50 -0.17 3.18 2.74
N VAL A 51 1.02 2.56 2.66
CA VAL A 51 2.11 3.02 1.81
C VAL A 51 2.28 1.96 0.73
N MET A 52 2.00 2.34 -0.50
CA MET A 52 2.07 1.44 -1.65
C MET A 52 3.17 1.86 -2.60
N VAL A 53 3.96 0.88 -3.06
CA VAL A 53 4.91 1.05 -4.16
C VAL A 53 4.30 0.37 -5.37
N THR A 54 4.29 1.04 -6.53
CA THR A 54 3.80 0.48 -7.78
C THR A 54 4.38 1.26 -8.96
N HIS A 55 4.59 0.55 -10.08
CA HIS A 55 4.85 1.14 -11.38
C HIS A 55 3.58 1.26 -12.24
N ASP A 56 2.45 0.73 -11.77
CA ASP A 56 1.15 0.80 -12.44
C ASP A 56 0.33 2.02 -11.98
N MET A 57 -0.02 2.89 -12.94
CA MET A 57 -0.79 4.10 -12.68
C MET A 57 -2.24 3.81 -12.30
N ASP A 58 -2.84 2.72 -12.77
CA ASP A 58 -4.21 2.35 -12.38
C ASP A 58 -4.26 2.04 -10.89
N SER A 59 -3.28 1.29 -10.38
CA SER A 59 -3.09 1.08 -8.95
C SER A 59 -2.77 2.38 -8.20
N ALA A 60 -1.87 3.22 -8.71
CA ALA A 60 -1.48 4.47 -8.05
C ALA A 60 -2.65 5.45 -7.87
N ASN A 61 -3.60 5.49 -8.81
CA ASN A 61 -4.77 6.36 -8.78
C ASN A 61 -5.76 6.04 -7.64
N TYR A 62 -5.62 4.90 -6.95
CA TYR A 62 -6.36 4.61 -5.72
C TYR A 62 -5.86 5.40 -4.49
N ALA A 63 -4.65 5.96 -4.55
CA ALA A 63 -4.03 6.63 -3.42
C ALA A 63 -4.57 8.06 -3.23
N ASP A 64 -4.65 8.52 -1.97
CA ASP A 64 -4.98 9.92 -1.69
C ASP A 64 -3.88 10.88 -2.19
N ARG A 65 -2.64 10.39 -2.25
CA ARG A 65 -1.45 11.14 -2.69
C ARG A 65 -0.50 10.22 -3.44
N ILE A 66 0.09 10.73 -4.51
CA ILE A 66 1.09 10.04 -5.31
C ILE A 66 2.40 10.81 -5.17
N MET A 67 3.49 10.10 -4.87
CA MET A 67 4.85 10.63 -4.82
C MET A 67 5.68 9.90 -5.86
N TYR A 68 6.45 10.64 -6.67
CA TYR A 68 7.34 10.03 -7.65
C TYR A 68 8.73 9.89 -7.05
N MET A 69 9.40 8.77 -7.32
CA MET A 69 10.78 8.54 -6.92
C MET A 69 11.65 8.34 -8.16
N GLU A 70 12.76 9.05 -8.23
CA GLU A 70 13.74 8.99 -9.32
C GLU A 70 15.13 9.03 -8.68
N ASP A 71 16.01 8.09 -9.03
CA ASP A 71 17.40 7.98 -8.51
C ASP A 71 17.52 8.06 -6.96
N GLY A 72 16.55 7.50 -6.23
CA GLY A 72 16.53 7.48 -4.77
C GLY A 72 16.08 8.79 -4.11
N ALA A 73 15.60 9.77 -4.90
CA ALA A 73 15.03 11.02 -4.42
C ALA A 73 13.53 11.11 -4.76
N LEU A 74 12.76 11.76 -3.87
CA LEU A 74 11.36 12.11 -4.15
C LEU A 74 11.31 13.37 -5.01
N ARG A 75 10.43 13.38 -6.01
CA ARG A 75 10.19 14.48 -6.94
C ARG A 75 8.78 15.05 -6.79
#